data_AF-A0A7Z9CB87-F1
#
_entry.id   AF-A0A7Z9CB87-F1
#
_cell.length_a   1.000
_cell.length_b   1.000
_cell.length_c   1.000
_cell.angle_alpha   90.00
_cell.angle_beta   90.00
_cell.angle_gamma   90.00
#
_symmetry.space_group_name_H-M   'P 1'
#
loop_
_entity.id
_entity.type
_entity.pdbx_description
1 polymer ?
#
loop_
_entity_poly.entity_id
_entity_poly.type
_entity_poly.pdbx_seq_one_letter_code
_entity_poly.pdbx_strand_id
1 'polypeptide(L)'
;MPPFHAFVYFDFLSNLLPVVFAMAIRYAQRNFSLEIAQKEAQTQKLQADLTQLKYQLQPHFFFNALNNIYSLIAFDPKKAQESVHSLSKLMRHFMQNSDQKQISLAEEVDFLQQYISLMQLRLTDKTTVRIDFPKQLPHSP
;
A
#
# COMPACT_ATOMS: atom_id res chain seq x y z
N MET A 1 -69.45 18.90 20.26
CA MET A 1 -68.89 17.89 19.32
C MET A 1 -67.64 18.50 18.72
N PRO A 2 -66.45 17.91 18.89
CA PRO A 2 -65.23 18.47 18.30
C PRO A 2 -65.39 18.54 16.77
N PRO A 3 -64.89 19.60 16.10
CA PRO A 3 -65.09 19.80 14.67
C PRO A 3 -64.39 18.68 13.89
N PHE A 4 -65.12 18.03 12.97
CA PHE A 4 -64.66 16.90 12.14
C PHE A 4 -63.27 17.15 11.50
N HIS A 5 -62.98 18.39 11.11
CA HIS A 5 -61.69 18.79 10.56
C HIS A 5 -60.51 18.60 11.54
N ALA A 6 -60.70 18.86 12.83
CA ALA A 6 -59.63 18.70 13.83
C ALA A 6 -59.20 17.23 14.00
N PHE A 7 -60.15 16.30 13.88
CA PHE A 7 -59.86 14.86 13.90
C PHE A 7 -59.06 14.44 12.66
N VAL A 8 -59.45 14.93 11.47
CA VAL A 8 -58.75 14.67 10.22
C VAL A 8 -57.32 15.22 10.23
N TYR A 9 -57.10 16.44 10.76
CA TYR A 9 -55.75 16.99 10.90
C TYR A 9 -54.89 16.20 11.89
N PHE A 10 -55.45 15.75 13.00
CA PHE A 10 -54.74 14.96 14.00
C PHE A 10 -54.32 13.58 13.46
N ASP A 11 -55.21 12.89 12.75
CA ASP A 11 -54.91 11.61 12.10
C ASP A 11 -53.88 11.77 10.97
N PHE A 12 -53.96 12.84 10.19
CA PHE A 12 -52.96 13.09 9.15
C PHE A 12 -51.57 13.37 9.76
N LEU A 13 -51.52 14.13 10.86
CA LEU A 13 -50.28 14.45 11.57
C LEU A 13 -49.67 13.22 12.25
N SER A 14 -50.50 12.36 12.85
CA SER A 14 -50.05 11.12 13.51
C SER A 14 -49.44 10.13 12.52
N ASN A 15 -49.98 10.05 11.29
CA ASN A 15 -49.47 9.20 10.22
C ASN A 15 -48.21 9.78 9.52
N LEU A 16 -48.00 11.10 9.57
CA LEU A 16 -46.80 11.73 8.99
C LEU A 16 -45.53 11.43 9.81
N LEU A 17 -45.66 11.40 11.14
CA LEU A 17 -44.56 11.20 12.07
C LEU A 17 -43.76 9.91 11.82
N PRO A 18 -44.38 8.71 11.71
CA PRO A 18 -43.65 7.47 11.44
C PRO A 18 -43.01 7.46 10.05
N VAL A 19 -43.61 8.12 9.05
CA VAL A 19 -43.03 8.21 7.70
C VAL A 19 -41.76 9.05 7.72
N VAL A 20 -41.79 10.23 8.35
CA VAL A 20 -40.61 11.10 8.49
C VAL A 20 -39.52 10.40 9.31
N PHE A 21 -39.90 9.73 10.39
CA PHE A 21 -38.95 8.97 11.21
C PHE A 21 -38.29 7.82 10.45
N ALA A 22 -39.08 7.03 9.71
CA ALA A 22 -38.55 5.97 8.85
C ALA A 22 -37.65 6.52 7.74
N MET A 23 -38.00 7.67 7.17
CA MET A 23 -37.18 8.35 6.16
C MET A 23 -35.86 8.84 6.75
N ALA A 24 -35.89 9.41 7.96
CA ALA A 24 -34.69 9.85 8.68
C ALA A 24 -33.75 8.67 9.00
N ILE A 25 -34.29 7.54 9.48
CA ILE A 25 -33.50 6.32 9.73
C ILE A 25 -32.86 5.81 8.44
N ARG A 26 -33.64 5.69 7.36
CA ARG A 26 -33.13 5.21 6.06
C ARG A 26 -32.05 6.14 5.50
N TYR A 27 -32.24 7.45 5.66
CA TYR A 27 -31.25 8.46 5.26
C TYR A 27 -29.95 8.32 6.06
N ALA A 28 -30.05 8.18 7.39
CA ALA A 28 -28.89 7.98 8.26
C ALA A 28 -28.13 6.68 7.93
N GLN A 29 -28.84 5.57 7.75
CA GLN A 29 -28.25 4.28 7.36
C GLN A 29 -27.52 4.39 6.02
N ARG A 30 -28.16 5.02 5.02
CA ARG A 30 -27.56 5.20 3.69
C ARG A 30 -26.30 6.05 3.75
N ASN A 31 -26.29 7.14 4.50
CA ASN A 31 -25.11 7.99 4.65
C ASN A 31 -23.96 7.23 5.33
N PHE A 32 -24.26 6.45 6.37
CA PHE A 32 -23.25 5.63 7.04
C PHE A 32 -22.67 4.56 6.11
N SER A 33 -23.51 3.87 5.33
CA SER A 33 -23.06 2.90 4.33
C SER A 33 -22.23 3.56 3.22
N LEU A 34 -22.61 4.76 2.77
CA LEU A 34 -21.84 5.52 1.79
C LEU A 34 -20.48 5.93 2.34
N GLU A 35 -20.40 6.35 3.59
CA GLU A 35 -19.14 6.72 4.23
C GLU A 35 -18.18 5.52 4.33
N ILE A 36 -18.70 4.35 4.70
CA ILE A 36 -17.91 3.10 4.72
C ILE A 36 -17.41 2.76 3.31
N ALA A 37 -18.31 2.76 2.32
CA ALA A 37 -17.95 2.44 0.94
C ALA A 37 -16.91 3.42 0.38
N GLN A 38 -16.98 4.71 0.74
CA GLN A 38 -15.98 5.70 0.36
C GLN A 38 -14.61 5.42 1.01
N LYS A 39 -14.57 5.08 2.30
CA LYS A 39 -13.32 4.72 2.99
C LYS A 39 -12.69 3.46 2.39
N GLU A 40 -13.50 2.46 2.07
CA GLU A 40 -13.05 1.24 1.40
C GLU A 40 -12.49 1.54 -0.01
N ALA A 41 -13.22 2.32 -0.82
CA ALA A 41 -12.76 2.73 -2.15
C ALA A 41 -11.46 3.55 -2.09
N GLN A 42 -11.31 4.44 -1.10
CA GLN A 42 -10.09 5.21 -0.90
C GLN A 42 -8.91 4.31 -0.51
N THR A 43 -9.16 3.31 0.33
CA THR A 43 -8.15 2.31 0.72
C THR A 43 -7.72 1.47 -0.48
N GLN A 44 -8.67 0.99 -1.27
CA GLN A 44 -8.38 0.23 -2.50
C GLN A 44 -7.60 1.07 -3.50
N LYS A 45 -7.97 2.35 -3.69
CA LYS A 45 -7.23 3.28 -4.54
C LYS A 45 -5.80 3.47 -4.05
N LEU A 46 -5.59 3.70 -2.76
CA LEU A 46 -4.25 3.83 -2.20
C LEU A 46 -3.41 2.57 -2.41
N GLN A 47 -3.99 1.38 -2.22
CA GLN A 47 -3.31 0.11 -2.49
C GLN A 47 -2.95 -0.05 -3.97
N ALA A 48 -3.84 0.35 -4.89
CA ALA A 48 -3.58 0.32 -6.32
C ALA A 48 -2.46 1.30 -6.71
N ASP A 49 -2.49 2.53 -6.19
CA ASP A 49 -1.46 3.55 -6.42
C ASP A 49 -0.09 3.08 -5.89
N LEU A 50 -0.05 2.46 -4.71
CA LEU A 50 1.18 1.87 -4.15
C LEU A 50 1.71 0.72 -5.02
N THR A 51 0.82 -0.14 -5.51
CA THR A 51 1.17 -1.26 -6.37
C THR A 51 1.73 -0.75 -7.70
N GLN A 52 1.09 0.27 -8.29
CA GLN A 52 1.58 0.92 -9.50
C GLN A 52 2.95 1.57 -9.27
N LEU A 53 3.16 2.25 -8.14
CA LEU A 53 4.44 2.85 -7.80
C LEU A 53 5.54 1.79 -7.68
N LYS A 54 5.25 0.64 -7.05
CA LYS A 54 6.17 -0.51 -6.98
C LYS A 54 6.54 -0.99 -8.39
N TYR A 55 5.57 -1.15 -9.28
CA TYR A 55 5.83 -1.55 -10.67
C TYR A 55 6.61 -0.51 -11.49
N GLN A 56 6.49 0.78 -11.20
CA GLN A 56 7.28 1.82 -11.88
C GLN A 56 8.73 1.89 -11.39
N LEU A 57 8.95 1.69 -10.09
CA LEU A 57 10.30 1.64 -9.51
C LEU A 57 11.12 0.47 -10.07
N GLN A 58 10.46 -0.66 -10.38
CA GLN A 58 11.11 -1.90 -10.78
C GLN A 58 11.92 -1.80 -12.09
N PRO A 59 11.38 -1.32 -13.24
CA PRO A 59 12.16 -1.14 -14.47
C PRO A 59 13.28 -0.12 -14.32
N HIS A 60 13.00 1.03 -13.70
CA HIS A 60 14.01 2.09 -13.58
C HIS A 60 15.18 1.66 -12.69
N PHE A 61 14.91 0.97 -11.58
CA PHE A 61 15.96 0.36 -10.76
C PHE A 61 16.78 -0.66 -11.57
N PHE A 62 16.09 -1.56 -12.28
CA PHE A 62 16.72 -2.63 -13.06
C PHE A 62 17.67 -2.08 -14.14
N PHE A 63 17.22 -1.11 -14.95
CA PHE A 63 18.06 -0.48 -15.96
C PHE A 63 19.28 0.23 -15.35
N ASN A 64 19.09 0.92 -14.24
CA ASN A 64 20.21 1.61 -13.58
C ASN A 64 21.23 0.65 -12.97
N ALA A 65 20.77 -0.47 -12.39
CA ALA A 65 21.64 -1.51 -11.88
C ALA A 65 22.46 -2.14 -13.02
N LEU A 66 21.82 -2.46 -14.15
CA LEU A 66 22.51 -2.98 -15.34
C LEU A 66 23.54 -1.99 -15.91
N ASN A 67 23.22 -0.70 -16.01
CA ASN A 67 24.16 0.30 -16.52
C ASN A 67 25.41 0.44 -15.63
N ASN A 68 25.24 0.34 -14.32
CA ASN A 68 26.37 0.36 -13.40
C ASN A 68 27.21 -0.92 -13.52
N ILE A 69 26.56 -2.08 -13.57
CA ILE A 69 27.23 -3.36 -13.82
C ILE A 69 28.01 -3.31 -15.14
N TYR A 70 27.40 -2.77 -16.20
CA TYR A 70 28.04 -2.60 -17.50
C TYR A 70 29.32 -1.76 -17.39
N SER A 71 29.28 -0.69 -16.60
CA SER A 71 30.47 0.12 -16.32
C SER A 71 31.53 -0.70 -15.57
N LEU A 72 31.14 -1.53 -14.61
CA LEU A 72 32.06 -2.40 -13.86
C LEU A 72 32.72 -3.47 -14.73
N ILE A 73 32.09 -3.95 -15.82
CA ILE A 73 32.69 -4.99 -16.68
C ILE A 73 34.06 -4.57 -17.20
N ALA A 74 34.27 -3.27 -17.48
CA ALA A 74 35.53 -2.76 -17.99
C ALA A 74 36.60 -2.57 -16.90
N PHE A 75 36.22 -2.28 -15.65
CA PHE A 75 37.14 -1.89 -14.58
C PHE A 75 37.35 -2.97 -13.52
N ASP A 76 36.33 -3.77 -13.23
CA ASP A 76 36.34 -4.85 -12.24
C ASP A 76 35.34 -5.96 -12.66
N PRO A 77 35.76 -6.87 -13.57
CA PRO A 77 34.90 -7.94 -14.08
C PRO A 77 34.38 -8.88 -12.99
N LYS A 78 35.16 -9.07 -11.91
CA LYS A 78 34.78 -9.94 -10.80
C LYS A 78 33.64 -9.31 -10.00
N LYS A 79 33.76 -8.03 -9.65
CA LYS A 79 32.69 -7.28 -8.98
C LYS A 79 31.46 -7.15 -9.87
N ALA A 80 31.62 -7.03 -11.19
CA ALA A 80 30.50 -7.08 -12.13
C ALA A 80 29.73 -8.40 -12.06
N GLN A 81 30.42 -9.55 -12.07
CA GLN A 81 29.78 -10.87 -11.92
C GLN A 81 29.05 -11.02 -10.58
N GLU A 82 29.67 -10.61 -9.47
CA GLU A 82 29.06 -10.64 -8.14
C GLU A 82 27.81 -9.75 -8.09
N SER A 83 27.85 -8.58 -8.72
CA SER A 83 26.73 -7.64 -8.80
C SER A 83 25.56 -8.18 -9.63
N VAL A 84 25.84 -8.86 -10.74
CA VAL A 84 24.81 -9.56 -11.55
C VAL A 84 24.12 -10.63 -10.72
N HIS A 85 24.89 -11.42 -9.97
CA HIS A 85 24.33 -12.47 -9.11
C HIS A 85 23.43 -11.90 -8.02
N SER A 86 23.88 -10.85 -7.33
CA SER A 86 23.07 -10.13 -6.33
C SER A 86 21.80 -9.53 -6.94
N LEU A 87 21.87 -8.97 -8.17
CA LEU A 87 20.71 -8.44 -8.88
C LEU A 87 19.69 -9.53 -9.20
N SER A 88 20.15 -10.69 -9.66
CA SER A 88 19.29 -11.85 -9.94
C SER A 88 18.57 -12.36 -8.69
N LYS A 89 19.28 -12.45 -7.55
CA LYS A 89 18.68 -12.82 -6.27
C LYS A 89 17.62 -11.81 -5.81
N LEU A 90 17.94 -10.52 -5.88
CA LEU A 90 17.03 -9.45 -5.50
C LEU A 90 15.75 -9.47 -6.36
N MET A 91 15.89 -9.60 -7.68
CA MET A 91 14.75 -9.69 -8.59
C MET A 91 13.90 -10.93 -8.34
N ARG A 92 14.52 -12.08 -8.05
CA ARG A 92 13.81 -13.30 -7.67
C ARG A 92 13.00 -13.10 -6.38
N HIS A 93 13.60 -12.52 -5.34
CA HIS A 93 12.89 -12.19 -4.11
C HIS A 93 11.72 -11.23 -4.34
N PHE A 94 11.94 -10.18 -5.14
CA PHE A 94 10.91 -9.21 -5.46
C PHE A 94 9.71 -9.86 -6.17
N MET A 95 9.96 -10.75 -7.14
CA MET A 95 8.91 -11.47 -7.88
C MET A 95 8.21 -12.54 -7.03
N GLN A 96 8.90 -13.18 -6.08
CA GLN A 96 8.29 -14.18 -5.22
C GLN A 96 7.42 -13.54 -4.12
N ASN A 97 7.86 -12.39 -3.62
CA ASN A 97 7.16 -11.68 -2.54
C ASN A 97 6.09 -10.70 -3.06
N SER A 98 6.03 -10.40 -4.37
CA SER A 98 5.00 -9.53 -4.94
C SER A 98 3.58 -10.09 -4.82
N ASP A 99 3.45 -11.42 -4.76
CA ASP A 99 2.16 -12.11 -4.67
C ASP A 99 1.80 -12.52 -3.23
N GLN A 100 2.73 -12.39 -2.27
CA GLN A 100 2.46 -12.68 -0.87
C GLN A 100 1.73 -11.52 -0.20
N LYS A 101 0.54 -11.79 0.34
CA LYS A 101 -0.25 -10.79 1.11
C LYS A 101 0.43 -10.32 2.39
N GLN A 102 1.30 -11.15 2.98
CA GLN A 102 2.01 -10.87 4.23
C GLN A 102 3.39 -11.53 4.17
N ILE A 103 4.40 -10.85 4.69
CA ILE A 103 5.78 -11.35 4.82
C ILE A 103 6.26 -11.11 6.24
N SER A 104 7.20 -11.92 6.73
CA SER A 104 7.76 -11.67 8.06
C SER A 104 8.65 -10.42 8.06
N LEU A 105 8.71 -9.74 9.19
CA LEU A 105 9.58 -8.57 9.33
C LEU A 105 11.07 -8.94 9.15
N ALA A 106 11.45 -10.18 9.49
CA ALA A 106 12.80 -10.70 9.26
C ALA A 106 13.13 -10.80 7.77
N GLU A 107 12.23 -11.39 6.98
CA GLU A 107 12.40 -11.48 5.52
C GLU A 107 12.44 -10.10 4.86
N GLU A 108 11.65 -9.13 5.36
CA GLU A 108 11.69 -7.75 4.85
C GLU A 108 13.03 -7.08 5.16
N VAL A 109 13.56 -7.23 6.38
CA VAL A 109 14.87 -6.66 6.76
C VAL A 109 15.99 -7.27 5.93
N ASP A 110 15.99 -8.59 5.73
CA ASP A 110 16.98 -9.28 4.90
C ASP A 110 16.90 -8.81 3.43
N PHE A 111 15.69 -8.63 2.90
CA PHE A 111 15.47 -8.07 1.57
C PHE A 111 16.02 -6.64 1.45
N LEU A 112 15.71 -5.77 2.43
CA LEU A 112 16.20 -4.39 2.45
C LEU A 112 17.73 -4.31 2.55
N GLN A 113 18.38 -5.19 3.30
CA GLN A 113 19.84 -5.24 3.37
C GLN A 113 20.46 -5.58 2.00
N GLN A 114 19.92 -6.57 1.31
CA GLN A 114 20.36 -6.96 -0.02
C GLN A 114 20.13 -5.82 -1.04
N TYR A 115 18.96 -5.18 -0.96
CA TYR A 115 18.62 -4.02 -1.79
C TYR A 115 19.61 -2.87 -1.60
N ILE A 116 19.86 -2.47 -0.34
CA ILE A 116 20.75 -1.35 -0.03
C ILE A 116 22.18 -1.67 -0.47
N SER A 117 22.66 -2.89 -0.24
CA SER A 117 24.00 -3.31 -0.67
C SER A 117 24.19 -3.19 -2.19
N LEU A 118 23.16 -3.54 -2.96
CA LEU A 118 23.18 -3.40 -4.42
C LEU A 118 23.11 -1.92 -4.84
N MET A 119 22.27 -1.13 -4.16
CA MET A 119 22.17 0.31 -4.39
C MET A 119 23.46 1.07 -4.07
N GLN A 120 24.21 0.63 -3.06
CA GLN A 120 25.49 1.22 -2.69
C GLN A 120 26.54 1.10 -3.80
N LEU A 121 26.44 0.11 -4.70
CA LEU A 121 27.33 0.01 -5.85
C LEU A 121 27.24 1.23 -6.77
N ARG A 122 26.10 1.94 -6.77
CA ARG A 122 25.86 3.16 -7.58
C ARG A 122 26.36 4.42 -6.90
N LEU A 123 26.69 4.34 -5.62
CA LEU A 123 27.12 5.49 -4.86
C LEU A 123 28.59 5.74 -5.10
N THR A 124 28.93 7.02 -5.17
CA THR A 124 30.32 7.46 -5.16
C THR A 124 30.81 7.52 -3.72
N ASP A 125 32.13 7.55 -3.55
CA ASP A 125 32.79 7.65 -2.24
C ASP A 125 32.38 8.90 -1.43
N LYS A 126 31.65 9.84 -2.06
CA LYS A 126 31.09 11.04 -1.45
C LYS A 126 29.76 10.82 -0.72
N THR A 127 29.20 9.62 -0.77
CA THR A 127 27.90 9.31 -0.17
C THR A 127 28.04 8.25 0.92
N THR A 128 27.57 8.56 2.13
CA THR A 128 27.52 7.61 3.25
C THR A 128 26.08 7.18 3.49
N VAL A 129 25.82 5.88 3.48
CA VAL A 129 24.52 5.31 3.82
C VAL A 129 24.59 4.73 5.22
N ARG A 130 23.72 5.21 6.11
CA ARG A 130 23.54 4.63 7.45
C ARG A 130 22.25 3.83 7.49
N ILE A 131 22.35 2.58 7.89
CA ILE A 131 21.23 1.67 8.03
C ILE A 131 21.05 1.37 9.51
N ASP A 132 19.82 1.48 10.02
CA ASP A 132 19.48 1.17 11.39
C ASP A 132 18.23 0.28 11.40
N PHE A 133 18.41 -0.97 11.81
CA PHE A 133 17.34 -1.95 11.97
C PHE A 133 17.23 -2.35 13.44
N PRO A 134 16.00 -2.51 13.97
CA PRO A 134 15.81 -2.97 15.34
C PRO A 134 16.38 -4.38 15.53
N LYS A 135 17.20 -4.56 16.57
CA LYS A 135 17.91 -5.83 16.89
C LYS A 135 16.97 -6.98 17.27
N GLN A 136 15.75 -6.66 17.72
CA GLN A 136 14.71 -7.63 18.00
C GLN A 136 13.51 -7.27 17.14
N LEU A 137 13.26 -8.12 16.15
CA LEU A 137 12.08 -8.04 15.33
C LEU A 137 10.96 -8.74 16.10
N PRO A 138 9.80 -8.11 16.34
CA PRO A 138 8.67 -8.82 16.92
C PRO A 138 8.37 -10.05 16.05
N HIS A 139 8.46 -11.24 16.64
CA HIS A 139 7.93 -12.44 16.03
C HIS A 139 6.42 -12.23 15.90
N SER A 140 5.93 -12.11 14.67
CA SER A 140 4.49 -12.09 14.42
C SER A 140 3.91 -13.45 14.85
N PRO A 141 2.73 -13.48 15.51
CA PRO A 141 2.01 -14.71 15.82
C PRO A 141 1.54 -15.46 14.57
#